data_AF-A0A6B0V7B3-F1
#
_entry.id   AF-A0A6B0V7B3-F1
#
_cell.length_a   1.000
_cell.length_b   1.000
_cell.length_c   1.000
_cell.angle_alpha   90.00
_cell.angle_beta   90.00
_cell.angle_gamma   90.00
#
_symmetry.space_group_name_H-M   'P 1'
#
loop_
_entity.id
_entity.type
_entity.pdbx_description
1 polymer ?
#
loop_
_entity_poly.entity_id
_entity_poly.type
_entity_poly.pdbx_seq_one_letter_code
_entity_poly.pdbx_strand_id
1 'polypeptide(L)'
;MLGAVTSLVTVVVAIYFYHKVEGQGKARRLSALLVFWPCIVALKTAKLVVLYEKGLGAKHVTVQTTWAGVVVYTAIFILELSIFAQKNYFTSHVPEKELDQQDMDQITYRYTFASMLSKCTFYWLVPLLKLGSRRPLELEDLGYLPEKHMNENQYARFNKVFSKEKAKAEQKGRQVSLWCCYLKTYWKTAMTGGLIKVIGDVVGLVGPLSISLILEFVEEKTAKDGVLDEPVDPYPTAGEILSNGYIISVVILVATFMQSTCSNNFNHMAIMESVHVRSALQVA
;
A
#
# COMPACT_ATOMS: atom_id res chain seq x y z
N MET A 1 -26.90 -1.21 -2.31
CA MET A 1 -26.10 -0.01 -2.00
C MET A 1 -25.75 0.16 -0.52
N LEU A 2 -26.69 0.07 0.42
CA LEU A 2 -26.45 0.37 1.84
C LEU A 2 -25.24 -0.37 2.45
N GLY A 3 -25.06 -1.66 2.12
CA GLY A 3 -23.94 -2.46 2.62
C GLY A 3 -22.55 -2.08 2.08
N ALA A 4 -22.48 -1.46 0.90
CA ALA A 4 -21.22 -1.00 0.32
C ALA A 4 -20.80 0.35 0.92
N VAL A 5 -21.79 1.23 1.14
CA VAL A 5 -21.60 2.52 1.81
C VAL A 5 -21.13 2.31 3.25
N THR A 6 -21.74 1.39 4.00
CA THR A 6 -21.31 1.10 5.37
C THR A 6 -19.90 0.52 5.43
N SER A 7 -19.50 -0.35 4.49
CA SER A 7 -18.11 -0.82 4.43
C SER A 7 -17.12 0.29 4.11
N LEU A 8 -17.46 1.20 3.19
CA LEU A 8 -16.58 2.31 2.84
C LEU A 8 -16.41 3.29 4.01
N VAL A 9 -17.51 3.66 4.67
CA VAL A 9 -17.47 4.49 5.88
C VAL A 9 -16.65 3.81 6.97
N THR A 10 -16.83 2.50 7.16
CA THR A 10 -16.07 1.72 8.15
C THR A 10 -14.57 1.79 7.88
N VAL A 11 -14.14 1.58 6.64
CA VAL A 11 -12.72 1.62 6.26
C VAL A 11 -12.15 3.03 6.46
N VAL A 12 -12.86 4.08 6.04
CA VAL A 12 -12.41 5.47 6.20
C VAL A 12 -12.28 5.84 7.68
N VAL A 13 -13.26 5.47 8.51
CA VAL A 13 -13.23 5.72 9.95
C VAL A 13 -12.09 4.95 10.62
N ALA A 14 -11.88 3.68 10.25
CA ALA A 14 -10.78 2.88 10.78
C ALA A 14 -9.41 3.48 10.42
N ILE A 15 -9.23 3.91 9.16
CA ILE A 15 -8.02 4.60 8.69
C ILE A 15 -7.78 5.90 9.46
N TYR A 16 -8.82 6.74 9.60
CA TYR A 16 -8.72 8.00 10.33
C TYR A 16 -8.37 7.77 11.80
N PHE A 17 -9.00 6.78 12.44
CA PHE A 17 -8.71 6.40 13.81
C PHE A 17 -7.27 5.91 13.95
N TYR A 18 -6.79 5.06 13.04
CA TYR A 18 -5.41 4.58 13.02
C TYR A 18 -4.41 5.74 12.91
N HIS A 19 -4.64 6.66 11.97
CA HIS A 19 -3.79 7.84 11.78
C HIS A 19 -3.74 8.73 13.04
N LYS A 20 -4.89 8.92 13.70
CA LYS A 20 -4.97 9.71 14.93
C LYS A 20 -4.29 9.03 16.12
N VAL A 21 -4.39 7.70 16.23
CA VAL A 21 -3.72 6.92 17.28
C VAL A 21 -2.21 6.94 17.09
N GLU A 22 -1.75 6.77 15.84
CA GLU A 22 -0.34 6.84 15.46
C GLU A 22 0.24 8.22 15.79
N GLY A 23 -0.45 9.31 15.42
CA GLY A 23 0.01 10.68 15.71
C GLY A 23 0.01 11.08 17.18
N GLN A 24 -0.72 10.37 18.05
CA GLN A 24 -0.77 10.67 19.49
C GLN A 24 0.22 9.84 20.32
N GLY A 25 0.92 8.87 19.72
CA GLY A 25 1.81 7.95 20.43
C GLY A 25 1.11 7.09 21.49
N LYS A 26 -0.22 7.21 21.64
CA LYS A 26 -1.03 6.53 22.66
C LYS A 26 -1.47 5.17 22.15
N ALA A 27 -0.45 4.34 22.03
CA ALA A 27 -0.44 2.93 21.79
C ALA A 27 -1.65 2.19 22.45
N ARG A 28 -1.97 2.51 23.72
CA ARG A 28 -3.08 1.88 24.48
C ARG A 28 -4.47 2.01 23.81
N ARG A 29 -4.70 3.05 22.99
CA ARG A 29 -5.96 3.26 22.25
C ARG A 29 -6.13 2.31 21.05
N LEU A 30 -5.05 1.66 20.61
CA LEU A 30 -5.09 0.63 19.57
C LEU A 30 -5.85 -0.62 20.02
N SER A 31 -5.97 -0.86 21.34
CA SER A 31 -6.76 -1.97 21.89
C SER A 31 -8.24 -1.95 21.45
N ALA A 32 -8.80 -0.78 21.14
CA ALA A 32 -10.16 -0.69 20.60
C ALA A 32 -10.30 -1.36 19.23
N LEU A 33 -9.26 -1.30 18.38
CA LEU A 33 -9.26 -1.96 17.07
C LEU A 33 -9.20 -3.48 17.19
N LEU A 34 -8.52 -4.02 18.21
CA LEU A 34 -8.47 -5.45 18.48
C LEU A 34 -9.84 -6.05 18.81
N VAL A 35 -10.76 -5.28 19.37
CA VAL A 35 -12.15 -5.72 19.60
C VAL A 35 -13.00 -5.46 18.35
N PHE A 36 -12.74 -4.36 17.65
CA PHE A 36 -13.49 -3.96 16.47
C PHE A 36 -13.39 -4.97 15.31
N TRP A 37 -12.17 -5.38 14.94
CA TRP A 37 -11.95 -6.29 13.81
C TRP A 37 -12.65 -7.65 13.94
N PRO A 38 -12.57 -8.38 15.08
CA PRO A 38 -13.29 -9.65 15.21
C PRO A 38 -14.81 -9.47 15.20
N CYS A 39 -15.35 -8.36 15.71
CA CYS A 39 -16.78 -8.05 15.57
C CYS A 39 -17.19 -7.92 14.10
N ILE A 40 -16.39 -7.22 13.28
CA ILE A 40 -16.66 -7.10 11.82
C ILE A 40 -16.57 -8.46 11.14
N VAL A 41 -15.56 -9.27 11.47
CA VAL A 41 -15.42 -10.64 10.95
C VAL A 41 -16.65 -11.47 11.31
N ALA A 42 -17.09 -11.44 12.57
CA ALA A 42 -18.28 -12.16 13.02
C ALA A 42 -19.55 -11.74 12.27
N LEU A 43 -19.78 -10.44 12.08
CA LEU A 43 -20.93 -9.92 11.32
C LEU A 43 -20.89 -10.34 9.86
N LYS A 44 -19.71 -10.36 9.23
CA LYS A 44 -19.55 -10.79 7.83
C LYS A 44 -19.72 -12.30 7.69
N THR A 45 -19.24 -13.09 8.64
CA THR A 45 -19.45 -14.54 8.70
C THR A 45 -20.93 -14.87 8.93
N ALA A 46 -21.62 -14.17 9.83
CA ALA A 46 -23.06 -14.35 10.03
C ALA A 46 -23.86 -14.04 8.76
N LYS A 47 -23.51 -12.94 8.06
CA LYS A 47 -24.10 -12.63 6.76
C LYS A 47 -23.82 -13.74 5.73
N LEU A 48 -22.62 -14.31 5.73
CA LEU A 48 -22.26 -15.40 4.82
C LEU A 48 -23.10 -16.65 5.07
N VAL A 49 -23.34 -17.02 6.34
CA VAL A 49 -24.22 -18.14 6.71
C VAL A 49 -25.65 -17.91 6.22
N VAL A 50 -26.21 -16.72 6.44
CA VAL A 50 -27.55 -16.36 5.95
C VAL A 50 -27.64 -16.41 4.41
N LEU A 51 -26.57 -16.09 3.69
CA LEU A 51 -26.53 -16.22 2.23
C LEU A 51 -26.55 -17.70 1.80
N TYR A 52 -25.84 -18.58 2.50
CA TYR A 52 -25.86 -20.01 2.22
C TYR A 52 -27.21 -20.65 2.55
N GLU A 53 -27.87 -20.26 3.65
CA GLU A 53 -29.21 -20.72 4.01
C GLU A 53 -30.26 -20.35 2.96
N LYS A 54 -30.08 -19.20 2.29
CA LYS A 54 -30.90 -18.77 1.15
C LYS A 54 -30.62 -19.54 -0.15
N GLY A 55 -29.74 -20.55 -0.12
CA GLY A 55 -29.38 -21.37 -1.28
C GLY A 55 -28.43 -20.71 -2.26
N LEU A 56 -27.82 -19.56 -1.91
CA LEU A 56 -26.88 -18.86 -2.79
C LEU A 56 -25.52 -19.57 -2.79
N GLY A 57 -25.18 -20.19 -3.92
CA GLY A 57 -23.88 -20.81 -4.13
C GLY A 57 -22.76 -19.83 -4.48
N ALA A 58 -21.53 -20.35 -4.61
CA ALA A 58 -20.31 -19.60 -4.94
C ALA A 58 -20.31 -18.91 -6.32
N LYS A 59 -21.35 -19.14 -7.14
CA LYS A 59 -21.53 -18.50 -8.45
C LYS A 59 -21.96 -17.03 -8.34
N HIS A 60 -22.63 -16.66 -7.24
CA HIS A 60 -23.17 -15.31 -7.06
C HIS A 60 -22.10 -14.36 -6.51
N VAL A 61 -22.02 -13.15 -7.08
CA VAL A 61 -21.01 -12.16 -6.69
C VAL A 61 -21.14 -11.78 -5.24
N THR A 62 -22.36 -11.65 -4.73
CA THR A 62 -22.61 -11.28 -3.33
C THR A 62 -21.94 -12.25 -2.34
N VAL A 63 -21.88 -13.55 -2.66
CA VAL A 63 -21.19 -14.56 -1.86
C VAL A 63 -19.68 -14.39 -1.99
N GLN A 64 -19.17 -14.25 -3.22
CA GLN A 64 -17.73 -14.05 -3.50
C GLN A 64 -17.19 -12.80 -2.80
N THR A 65 -17.87 -11.65 -2.91
CA THR A 65 -17.45 -10.39 -2.28
C THR A 65 -17.53 -10.46 -0.76
N THR A 66 -18.54 -11.15 -0.20
CA THR A 66 -18.66 -11.31 1.25
C THR A 66 -17.55 -12.21 1.79
N TRP A 67 -17.25 -13.31 1.10
CA TRP A 67 -16.15 -14.21 1.44
C TRP A 67 -14.79 -13.52 1.34
N ALA A 68 -14.51 -12.82 0.23
CA ALA A 68 -13.30 -12.03 0.06
C ALA A 68 -13.15 -10.98 1.18
N GLY A 69 -14.24 -10.33 1.57
CA GLY A 69 -14.28 -9.44 2.72
C GLY A 69 -13.87 -10.12 4.03
N VAL A 70 -14.41 -11.30 4.34
CA VAL A 70 -14.04 -12.08 5.54
C VAL A 70 -12.54 -12.36 5.56
N VAL A 71 -11.97 -12.80 4.44
CA VAL A 71 -10.53 -13.08 4.33
C VAL A 71 -9.70 -11.82 4.58
N VAL A 72 -10.04 -10.71 3.94
CA VAL A 72 -9.33 -9.44 4.09
C VAL A 72 -9.39 -8.92 5.54
N TYR A 73 -10.56 -8.90 6.16
CA TYR A 73 -10.70 -8.43 7.55
C TYR A 73 -10.00 -9.35 8.55
N THR A 74 -9.99 -10.66 8.30
CA THR A 74 -9.25 -11.62 9.12
C THR A 74 -7.74 -11.42 8.98
N ALA A 75 -7.24 -11.17 7.77
CA ALA A 75 -5.83 -10.86 7.56
C ALA A 75 -5.42 -9.56 8.29
N ILE A 76 -6.25 -8.52 8.23
CA ILE A 76 -6.02 -7.26 8.99
C ILE A 76 -6.00 -7.54 10.50
N PHE A 77 -6.93 -8.36 11.00
CA PHE A 77 -6.95 -8.75 12.41
C PHE A 77 -5.66 -9.49 12.83
N ILE A 78 -5.18 -10.43 12.01
CA ILE A 78 -3.92 -11.15 12.27
C ILE A 78 -2.74 -10.18 12.27
N LEU A 79 -2.70 -9.21 11.36
CA LEU A 79 -1.66 -8.18 11.34
C LEU A 79 -1.69 -7.33 12.61
N GLU A 80 -2.87 -6.90 13.07
CA GLU A 80 -3.03 -6.16 14.34
C GLU A 80 -2.60 -7.00 15.54
N LEU A 81 -2.96 -8.29 15.59
CA LEU A 81 -2.48 -9.21 16.62
C LEU A 81 -0.95 -9.35 16.58
N SER A 82 -0.36 -9.40 15.39
CA SER A 82 1.09 -9.49 15.20
C SER A 82 1.80 -8.23 15.71
N ILE A 83 1.25 -7.05 15.40
CA ILE A 83 1.74 -5.75 15.89
C ILE A 83 1.62 -5.68 17.41
N PHE A 84 0.49 -6.12 17.95
CA PHE A 84 0.24 -6.14 19.39
C PHE A 84 1.20 -7.09 20.13
N ALA A 85 1.44 -8.29 19.58
CA ALA A 85 2.36 -9.28 20.13
C ALA A 85 3.82 -8.80 20.08
N GLN A 86 4.26 -8.21 18.95
CA GLN A 86 5.61 -7.67 18.82
C GLN A 86 5.87 -6.49 19.77
N LYS A 87 4.87 -5.63 19.97
CA LYS A 87 5.00 -4.46 20.84
C LYS A 87 4.87 -4.78 22.33
N ASN A 88 4.69 -6.05 22.71
CA ASN A 88 4.56 -6.58 24.08
C ASN A 88 4.06 -5.53 25.10
N TYR A 89 2.86 -5.01 24.81
CA TYR A 89 2.25 -3.79 25.39
C TYR A 89 2.14 -3.74 26.91
N PHE A 90 2.35 -4.88 27.58
CA PHE A 90 2.29 -5.02 29.03
C PHE A 90 3.65 -5.03 29.74
N THR A 91 4.78 -5.21 29.05
CA THR A 91 6.05 -5.52 29.75
C THR A 91 7.30 -4.80 29.25
N SER A 92 7.25 -3.96 28.21
CA SER A 92 8.40 -3.05 27.97
C SER A 92 8.03 -1.81 27.18
N HIS A 93 8.33 -0.67 27.79
CA HIS A 93 8.75 0.53 27.07
C HIS A 93 9.95 0.16 26.21
N VAL A 94 9.73 -0.25 24.96
CA VAL A 94 10.76 -0.04 23.94
C VAL A 94 10.41 1.32 23.35
N PRO A 95 11.09 2.41 23.76
CA PRO A 95 10.95 3.66 23.04
C PRO A 95 11.51 3.40 21.65
N GLU A 96 10.64 3.33 20.65
CA GLU A 96 11.04 3.74 19.31
C GLU A 96 11.65 5.12 19.52
N LYS A 97 12.96 5.25 19.27
CA LYS A 97 13.76 6.44 19.59
C LYS A 97 12.95 7.66 19.15
N GLU A 98 12.26 8.29 20.10
CA GLU A 98 11.49 9.51 19.87
C GLU A 98 12.59 10.50 19.53
N LEU A 99 12.81 10.71 18.24
CA LEU A 99 13.69 11.77 17.80
C LEU A 99 13.09 13.03 18.41
N ASP A 100 13.85 13.73 19.24
CA ASP A 100 13.34 14.89 19.97
C ASP A 100 12.61 15.81 18.97
N GLN A 101 11.46 16.39 19.34
CA GLN A 101 10.67 17.22 18.41
C GLN A 101 11.51 18.31 17.73
N GLN A 102 12.55 18.77 18.42
CA GLN A 102 13.53 19.73 17.94
C GLN A 102 14.42 19.18 16.80
N ASP A 103 14.76 17.89 16.80
CA ASP A 103 15.48 17.22 15.72
C ASP A 103 14.55 16.93 14.52
N MET A 104 13.28 16.63 14.77
CA MET A 104 12.27 16.39 13.73
C MET A 104 11.90 17.65 12.94
N ASP A 105 11.97 18.82 13.57
CA ASP A 105 11.72 20.10 12.92
C ASP A 105 12.83 20.47 11.93
N GLN A 106 14.05 19.99 12.14
CA GLN A 106 15.16 20.19 11.21
C GLN A 106 15.18 19.19 10.05
N ILE A 107 14.36 18.14 10.07
CA ILE A 107 14.27 17.14 9.00
C ILE A 107 13.10 17.47 8.06
N THR A 108 13.43 17.93 6.85
CA THR A 108 12.42 18.22 5.82
C THR A 108 12.01 16.95 5.05
N TYR A 109 12.93 16.00 4.83
CA TYR A 109 12.61 14.71 4.19
C TYR A 109 11.91 13.75 5.15
N ARG A 110 10.58 13.89 5.25
CA ARG A 110 9.75 13.15 6.22
C ARG A 110 9.22 11.80 5.74
N TYR A 111 9.68 11.31 4.58
CA TYR A 111 9.21 10.04 4.02
C TYR A 111 9.37 8.87 5.00
N THR A 112 10.47 8.76 5.74
CA THR A 112 10.70 7.63 6.67
C THR A 112 9.63 7.56 7.77
N PHE A 113 9.26 8.72 8.31
CA PHE A 113 8.37 8.89 9.46
C PHE A 113 6.89 9.05 9.07
N ALA A 114 6.60 9.23 7.79
CA ALA A 114 5.24 9.40 7.31
C ALA A 114 4.41 8.10 7.45
N SER A 115 3.11 8.27 7.73
CA SER A 115 2.13 7.17 7.69
C SER A 115 2.08 6.55 6.29
N MET A 116 1.58 5.31 6.19
CA MET A 116 1.49 4.61 4.90
C MET A 116 0.72 5.41 3.84
N LEU A 117 -0.39 6.05 4.23
CA LEU A 117 -1.16 6.89 3.30
C LEU A 117 -0.41 8.13 2.86
N SER A 118 0.30 8.77 3.79
CA SER A 118 1.12 9.94 3.46
C SER A 118 2.27 9.56 2.53
N LYS A 119 2.89 8.39 2.71
CA LYS A 119 3.87 7.81 1.78
C LYS A 119 3.26 7.59 0.39
N CYS A 120 2.12 6.90 0.32
CA CYS A 120 1.47 6.57 -0.95
C CYS A 120 1.04 7.81 -1.76
N THR A 121 0.56 8.85 -1.08
CA THR A 121 0.03 10.07 -1.70
C THR A 121 1.05 11.21 -1.77
N PHE A 122 2.28 10.98 -1.29
CA PHE A 122 3.31 12.00 -1.15
C PHE A 122 2.87 13.22 -0.32
N TYR A 123 1.93 13.03 0.61
CA TYR A 123 1.41 14.13 1.42
C TYR A 123 2.49 14.79 2.30
N TRP A 124 3.49 14.02 2.73
CA TRP A 124 4.65 14.50 3.47
C TRP A 124 5.46 15.58 2.71
N LEU A 125 5.36 15.63 1.38
CA LEU A 125 6.06 16.61 0.54
C LEU A 125 5.28 17.94 0.40
N VAL A 126 3.96 17.91 0.65
CA VAL A 126 3.06 19.07 0.43
C VAL A 126 3.47 20.33 1.21
N PRO A 127 3.90 20.27 2.48
CA PRO A 127 4.35 21.47 3.20
C PRO A 127 5.53 22.17 2.52
N LEU A 128 6.50 21.41 2.01
CA LEU A 128 7.66 21.94 1.30
C LEU A 128 7.25 22.57 -0.04
N LEU A 129 6.34 21.92 -0.79
CA LEU A 129 5.81 22.48 -2.04
C LEU A 129 5.03 23.79 -1.80
N LYS A 130 4.26 23.87 -0.71
CA LYS A 130 3.56 25.10 -0.32
C LYS A 130 4.54 26.22 0.03
N LEU A 131 5.66 25.91 0.67
CA LEU A 131 6.72 26.89 0.98
C LEU A 131 7.36 27.40 -0.32
N GLY A 132 7.74 26.48 -1.23
CA GLY A 132 8.32 26.81 -2.53
C GLY A 132 7.39 27.59 -3.47
N SER A 133 6.07 27.44 -3.30
CA SER A 133 5.08 28.26 -4.01
C SER A 133 5.03 29.71 -3.51
N ARG A 134 5.45 29.97 -2.28
CA ARG A 134 5.42 31.32 -1.67
C ARG A 134 6.73 32.07 -1.85
N ARG A 135 7.86 31.38 -1.78
CA ARG A 135 9.20 31.93 -2.00
C ARG A 135 10.13 30.89 -2.64
N PRO A 136 11.17 31.30 -3.38
CA PRO A 136 12.23 30.39 -3.80
C PRO A 136 12.81 29.64 -2.60
N LEU A 137 13.02 28.33 -2.75
CA LEU A 137 13.58 27.50 -1.69
C LEU A 137 15.09 27.73 -1.59
N GLU A 138 15.57 27.95 -0.37
CA GLU A 138 16.99 28.06 -0.04
C GLU A 138 17.51 26.71 0.51
N LEU A 139 18.83 26.54 0.64
CA LEU A 139 19.41 25.27 1.08
C LEU A 139 19.01 24.95 2.53
N GLU A 140 18.84 25.99 3.34
CA GLU A 140 18.41 25.95 4.73
C GLU A 140 16.98 25.37 4.86
N ASP A 141 16.10 25.59 3.88
CA ASP A 141 14.72 25.08 3.88
C ASP A 141 14.65 23.56 3.65
N LEU A 142 15.69 22.96 3.05
CA LEU A 142 15.75 21.52 2.75
C LEU A 142 16.11 20.67 3.97
N GLY A 143 16.56 21.30 5.06
CA GLY A 143 16.84 20.65 6.33
C GLY A 143 17.90 19.55 6.25
N TYR A 144 18.01 18.77 7.32
CA TYR A 144 18.90 17.62 7.39
C TYR A 144 18.26 16.35 6.84
N LEU A 145 19.12 15.50 6.29
CA LEU A 145 18.73 14.20 5.78
C LEU A 145 18.69 13.18 6.93
N PRO A 146 17.66 12.30 7.03
CA PRO A 146 17.62 11.27 8.05
C PRO A 146 18.86 10.36 8.01
N GLU A 147 19.28 9.88 9.18
CA GLU A 147 20.48 9.03 9.35
C GLU A 147 20.51 7.83 8.39
N LYS A 148 19.34 7.25 8.10
CA LYS A 148 19.19 6.13 7.14
C LYS A 148 19.68 6.49 5.74
N HIS A 149 19.56 7.74 5.33
CA HIS A 149 19.86 8.21 3.97
C HIS A 149 21.21 8.94 3.88
N MET A 150 21.89 9.17 5.00
CA MET A 150 23.23 9.78 5.03
C MET A 150 24.26 8.90 4.30
N ASN A 151 25.21 9.57 3.64
CA ASN A 151 26.22 8.92 2.82
C ASN A 151 27.10 7.95 3.62
N GLU A 152 27.49 8.33 4.84
CA GLU A 152 28.31 7.49 5.74
C GLU A 152 27.62 6.17 6.06
N ASN A 153 26.32 6.21 6.37
CA ASN A 153 25.53 5.01 6.67
C ASN A 153 25.34 4.12 5.42
N GLN A 154 25.13 4.72 4.25
CA GLN A 154 25.03 3.97 2.99
C GLN A 154 26.37 3.32 2.61
N TYR A 155 27.47 4.05 2.77
CA TYR A 155 28.82 3.54 2.59
C TYR A 155 29.12 2.39 3.57
N ALA A 156 28.87 2.58 4.87
CA ALA A 156 29.10 1.54 5.87
C ALA A 156 28.31 0.26 5.58
N ARG A 157 27.05 0.40 5.16
CA ARG A 157 26.18 -0.72 4.75
C ARG A 157 26.76 -1.47 3.55
N PHE A 158 27.18 -0.75 2.51
CA PHE A 158 27.79 -1.34 1.31
C PHE A 158 29.15 -1.99 1.62
N ASN A 159 30.02 -1.28 2.35
CA ASN A 159 31.36 -1.74 2.69
C ASN A 159 31.34 -3.03 3.53
N LYS A 160 30.35 -3.19 4.41
CA LYS A 160 30.12 -4.44 5.16
C LYS A 160 29.85 -5.64 4.26
N VAL A 161 29.11 -5.45 3.16
CA VAL A 161 28.82 -6.51 2.18
C VAL A 161 30.04 -6.74 1.29
N PHE A 162 30.67 -5.66 0.84
CA PHE A 162 31.87 -5.69 0.00
C PHE A 162 33.03 -6.42 0.68
N SER A 163 33.32 -6.10 1.95
CA SER A 163 34.39 -6.75 2.73
C SER A 163 34.17 -8.27 2.86
N LYS A 164 32.92 -8.70 3.05
CA LYS A 164 32.56 -10.12 3.10
C LYS A 164 32.71 -10.81 1.75
N GLU A 165 32.35 -10.13 0.67
CA GLU A 165 32.54 -10.66 -0.68
C GLU A 165 34.03 -10.73 -1.05
N LYS A 166 34.82 -9.72 -0.64
CA LYS A 166 36.27 -9.68 -0.84
C LYS A 166 36.97 -10.87 -0.19
N ALA A 167 36.72 -11.13 1.09
CA ALA A 167 37.27 -12.29 1.79
C ALA A 167 36.89 -13.63 1.11
N LYS A 168 35.64 -13.75 0.63
CA LYS A 168 35.18 -14.94 -0.11
C LYS A 168 35.82 -15.08 -1.49
N ALA A 169 36.11 -13.96 -2.15
CA ALA A 169 36.72 -13.94 -3.47
C ALA A 169 38.21 -14.31 -3.39
N GLU A 170 38.92 -13.79 -2.38
CA GLU A 170 40.32 -14.13 -2.07
C GLU A 170 40.49 -15.62 -1.78
N GLN A 171 39.61 -16.21 -0.95
CA GLN A 171 39.61 -17.66 -0.68
C GLN A 171 39.39 -18.54 -1.92
N LYS A 172 38.72 -18.00 -2.95
CA LYS A 172 38.36 -18.71 -4.17
C LYS A 172 39.22 -18.33 -5.37
N GLY A 173 40.22 -17.46 -5.19
CA GLY A 173 41.03 -16.92 -6.29
C GLY A 173 40.23 -16.18 -7.36
N ARG A 174 39.06 -15.61 -7.02
CA ARG A 174 38.17 -14.91 -7.96
C ARG A 174 38.28 -13.38 -7.77
N GLN A 175 38.00 -12.62 -8.82
CA GLN A 175 37.76 -11.18 -8.70
C GLN A 175 36.44 -10.87 -7.97
N VAL A 176 36.43 -9.76 -7.23
CA VAL A 176 35.24 -9.27 -6.53
C VAL A 176 34.26 -8.66 -7.54
N SER A 177 32.99 -9.06 -7.46
CA SER A 177 31.93 -8.49 -8.30
C SER A 177 31.20 -7.39 -7.53
N LEU A 178 31.37 -6.14 -7.97
CA LEU A 178 30.65 -4.98 -7.40
C LEU A 178 29.14 -5.10 -7.62
N TRP A 179 28.72 -5.62 -8.77
CA TRP A 179 27.31 -5.87 -9.07
C TRP A 179 26.64 -6.82 -8.07
N CYS A 180 27.33 -7.91 -7.71
CA CYS A 180 26.86 -8.85 -6.69
C CYS A 180 26.76 -8.19 -5.30
N CYS A 181 27.74 -7.36 -4.94
CA CYS A 181 27.73 -6.62 -3.69
C CYS A 181 26.56 -5.63 -3.63
N TYR A 182 26.32 -4.90 -4.71
CA TYR A 182 25.18 -4.02 -4.87
C TYR A 182 23.86 -4.77 -4.66
N LEU A 183 23.66 -5.85 -5.41
CA LEU A 183 22.40 -6.59 -5.38
C LEU A 183 22.16 -7.13 -3.97
N LYS A 184 23.17 -7.74 -3.35
CA LYS A 184 23.07 -8.22 -1.95
C LYS A 184 22.83 -7.10 -0.93
N THR A 185 23.30 -5.88 -1.19
CA THR A 185 23.09 -4.75 -0.27
C THR A 185 21.65 -4.25 -0.33
N TYR A 186 21.10 -4.08 -1.55
CA TYR A 186 19.84 -3.39 -1.78
C TYR A 186 18.67 -4.30 -2.21
N TRP A 187 18.86 -5.63 -2.28
CA TRP A 187 17.83 -6.56 -2.78
C TRP A 187 16.49 -6.45 -2.07
N LYS A 188 16.47 -6.18 -0.75
CA LYS A 188 15.23 -6.08 0.02
C LYS A 188 14.35 -4.95 -0.49
N THR A 189 14.93 -3.77 -0.70
CA THR A 189 14.18 -2.61 -1.23
C THR A 189 13.83 -2.82 -2.70
N ALA A 190 14.76 -3.37 -3.49
CA ALA A 190 14.51 -3.68 -4.90
C ALA A 190 13.35 -4.67 -5.07
N MET A 191 13.27 -5.70 -4.21
CA MET A 191 12.19 -6.68 -4.23
C MET A 191 10.84 -6.07 -3.84
N THR A 192 10.81 -5.21 -2.82
CA THR A 192 9.57 -4.53 -2.43
C THR A 192 9.10 -3.56 -3.52
N GLY A 193 10.01 -2.78 -4.11
CA GLY A 193 9.69 -1.93 -5.25
C GLY A 193 9.20 -2.74 -6.46
N GLY A 194 9.88 -3.84 -6.78
CA GLY A 194 9.49 -4.75 -7.86
C GLY A 194 8.09 -5.33 -7.67
N LEU A 195 7.74 -5.74 -6.45
CA LEU A 195 6.40 -6.24 -6.14
C LEU A 195 5.33 -5.15 -6.36
N ILE A 196 5.57 -3.93 -5.89
CA ILE A 196 4.65 -2.78 -6.11
C ILE A 196 4.48 -2.52 -7.61
N LYS A 197 5.56 -2.62 -8.39
CA LYS A 197 5.52 -2.43 -9.84
C LYS A 197 4.69 -3.51 -10.53
N VAL A 198 4.91 -4.78 -10.19
CA VAL A 198 4.13 -5.90 -10.74
C VAL A 198 2.64 -5.74 -10.42
N ILE A 199 2.29 -5.35 -9.19
CA ILE A 199 0.90 -5.07 -8.82
C ILE A 199 0.34 -3.93 -9.70
N GLY A 200 1.08 -2.83 -9.83
CA GLY A 200 0.68 -1.71 -10.68
C GLY A 200 0.48 -2.12 -12.13
N ASP A 201 1.34 -2.96 -12.68
CA ASP A 201 1.27 -3.43 -14.07
C ASP A 201 0.07 -4.35 -14.29
N VAL A 202 -0.19 -5.29 -13.37
CA VAL A 202 -1.38 -6.15 -13.42
C VAL A 202 -2.66 -5.32 -13.38
N VAL A 203 -2.72 -4.31 -12.51
CA VAL A 203 -3.87 -3.39 -12.44
C VAL A 203 -3.98 -2.55 -13.71
N GLY A 204 -2.86 -2.18 -14.32
CA GLY A 204 -2.82 -1.45 -15.59
C GLY A 204 -3.44 -2.22 -16.77
N LEU A 205 -3.50 -3.55 -16.71
CA LEU A 205 -4.16 -4.37 -17.72
C LEU A 205 -5.68 -4.26 -17.71
N VAL A 206 -6.29 -3.78 -16.61
CA VAL A 206 -7.74 -3.62 -16.49
C VAL A 206 -8.28 -2.68 -17.57
N GLY A 207 -7.57 -1.59 -17.89
CA GLY A 207 -8.00 -0.63 -18.91
C GLY A 207 -8.20 -1.29 -20.28
N PRO A 208 -7.15 -1.88 -20.89
CA PRO A 208 -7.26 -2.57 -22.17
C PRO A 208 -8.27 -3.73 -22.18
N LEU A 209 -8.30 -4.56 -21.13
CA LEU A 209 -9.22 -5.70 -21.04
C LEU A 209 -10.70 -5.27 -20.97
N SER A 210 -10.96 -4.08 -20.43
CA SER A 210 -12.32 -3.56 -20.29
C SER A 210 -12.91 -3.05 -21.61
N ILE A 211 -12.09 -2.80 -22.64
CA ILE A 211 -12.57 -2.27 -23.93
C ILE A 211 -13.55 -3.25 -24.59
N SER A 212 -13.19 -4.53 -24.66
CA SER A 212 -14.06 -5.57 -25.24
C SER A 212 -15.40 -5.65 -24.51
N LEU A 213 -15.38 -5.60 -23.17
CA LEU A 213 -16.58 -5.65 -22.35
C LEU A 213 -17.49 -4.42 -22.55
N ILE A 214 -16.90 -3.23 -22.72
CA ILE A 214 -17.68 -2.00 -23.02
C ILE A 214 -18.32 -2.08 -24.41
N LEU A 215 -17.59 -2.61 -25.41
CA LEU A 215 -18.14 -2.77 -26.76
C LEU A 215 -19.33 -3.72 -26.77
N GLU A 216 -19.19 -4.89 -26.12
CA GLU A 216 -20.28 -5.86 -25.96
C GLU A 216 -21.51 -5.23 -25.28
N PHE A 217 -21.31 -4.43 -24.23
CA PHE A 217 -22.39 -3.71 -23.55
C PHE A 217 -23.12 -2.71 -24.47
N VAL A 218 -22.37 -1.95 -25.27
CA VAL A 218 -22.95 -0.94 -26.18
C VAL A 218 -23.72 -1.62 -27.31
N GLU A 219 -23.19 -2.70 -27.87
CA GLU A 219 -23.87 -3.50 -28.91
C GLU A 219 -25.18 -4.10 -28.39
N GLU A 220 -25.15 -4.70 -27.19
CA GLU A 220 -26.34 -5.29 -26.55
C GLU A 220 -27.40 -4.23 -26.26
N LYS A 221 -27.00 -3.06 -25.74
CA LYS A 221 -27.92 -1.96 -25.43
C LYS A 221 -28.55 -1.36 -26.69
N THR A 222 -27.76 -1.19 -27.74
CA THR A 222 -28.26 -0.68 -29.04
C THR A 222 -29.24 -1.67 -29.68
N ALA A 223 -29.02 -2.97 -29.52
CA ALA A 223 -29.91 -4.00 -30.04
C ALA A 223 -31.24 -4.13 -29.25
N LYS A 224 -31.25 -3.76 -27.96
CA LYS A 224 -32.41 -3.87 -27.06
C LYS A 224 -33.17 -2.55 -26.84
N ASP A 225 -32.73 -1.46 -27.47
CA ASP A 225 -33.34 -0.12 -27.36
C ASP A 225 -34.79 -0.15 -27.92
N GLY A 226 -35.76 -0.45 -27.05
CA GLY A 226 -37.18 -0.55 -27.40
C GLY A 226 -37.98 -1.67 -26.71
N VAL A 227 -37.35 -2.59 -25.97
CA VAL A 227 -38.02 -3.68 -25.24
C VAL A 227 -38.13 -3.33 -23.74
N LEU A 228 -39.30 -3.62 -23.13
CA LEU A 228 -39.58 -3.38 -21.71
C LEU A 228 -38.52 -4.03 -20.80
N ASP A 229 -38.07 -3.29 -19.78
CA ASP A 229 -37.04 -3.74 -18.82
C ASP A 229 -37.45 -5.08 -18.16
N GLU A 230 -36.63 -6.11 -18.37
CA GLU A 230 -36.70 -7.38 -17.65
C GLU A 230 -36.47 -7.14 -16.13
N PRO A 231 -37.16 -7.87 -15.25
CA PRO A 231 -36.99 -7.73 -13.81
C PRO A 231 -35.54 -8.06 -13.40
N VAL A 232 -34.86 -7.07 -12.79
CA VAL A 232 -33.46 -7.20 -12.35
C VAL A 232 -33.34 -8.22 -11.22
N ASP A 233 -32.57 -9.28 -11.45
CA ASP A 233 -32.29 -10.29 -10.44
C ASP A 233 -31.58 -9.66 -9.22
N PRO A 234 -32.06 -9.89 -7.98
CA PRO A 234 -31.44 -9.32 -6.78
C PRO A 234 -30.02 -9.82 -6.49
N TYR A 235 -29.59 -10.92 -7.11
CA TYR A 235 -28.29 -11.56 -6.90
C TYR A 235 -27.60 -11.89 -8.24
N PRO A 236 -27.00 -10.90 -8.91
CA PRO A 236 -26.39 -11.11 -10.23
C PRO A 236 -25.07 -11.91 -10.16
N THR A 237 -24.76 -12.56 -11.28
CA THR A 237 -23.50 -13.29 -11.53
C THR A 237 -22.37 -12.34 -11.92
N ALA A 238 -21.11 -12.75 -11.77
CA ALA A 238 -19.94 -11.91 -12.09
C ALA A 238 -19.96 -11.43 -13.55
N GLY A 239 -20.35 -12.30 -14.48
CA GLY A 239 -20.49 -11.94 -15.90
C GLY A 239 -21.57 -10.89 -16.15
N GLU A 240 -22.71 -10.94 -15.44
CA GLU A 240 -23.80 -9.97 -15.57
C GLU A 240 -23.43 -8.61 -14.99
N ILE A 241 -22.71 -8.57 -13.86
CA ILE A 241 -22.19 -7.32 -13.30
C ILE A 241 -21.15 -6.70 -14.24
N LEU A 242 -20.29 -7.54 -14.82
CA LEU A 242 -19.29 -7.09 -15.78
C LEU A 242 -19.92 -6.72 -17.14
N SER A 243 -21.05 -7.28 -17.54
CA SER A 243 -21.77 -6.79 -18.73
C SER A 243 -22.23 -5.33 -18.55
N ASN A 244 -22.47 -4.86 -17.31
CA ASN A 244 -22.87 -3.48 -17.08
C ASN A 244 -21.71 -2.48 -17.29
N GLY A 245 -21.72 -1.79 -18.43
CA GLY A 245 -20.68 -0.81 -18.81
C GLY A 245 -20.51 0.35 -17.83
N TYR A 246 -21.54 0.74 -17.07
CA TYR A 246 -21.40 1.78 -16.03
C TYR A 246 -20.55 1.28 -14.86
N ILE A 247 -20.72 0.01 -14.45
CA ILE A 247 -19.94 -0.59 -13.37
C ILE A 247 -18.48 -0.76 -13.82
N ILE A 248 -18.25 -1.25 -15.04
CA ILE A 248 -16.91 -1.32 -15.62
C ILE A 248 -16.23 0.05 -15.62
N SER A 249 -16.93 1.11 -16.01
CA SER A 249 -16.35 2.45 -16.06
C SER A 249 -15.82 2.90 -14.69
N VAL A 250 -16.55 2.59 -13.62
CA VAL A 250 -16.09 2.85 -12.24
C VAL A 250 -14.88 1.96 -11.89
N VAL A 251 -14.89 0.69 -12.29
CA VAL A 251 -13.76 -0.24 -12.06
C VAL A 251 -12.50 0.25 -12.77
N ILE A 252 -12.60 0.70 -14.02
CA ILE A 252 -11.48 1.29 -14.77
C ILE A 252 -10.94 2.50 -14.03
N LEU A 253 -11.80 3.43 -13.61
CA LEU A 253 -11.37 4.63 -12.91
C LEU A 253 -10.56 4.30 -11.64
N VAL A 254 -11.07 3.37 -10.83
CA VAL A 254 -10.39 2.92 -9.61
C VAL A 254 -9.07 2.21 -9.94
N ALA A 255 -9.07 1.35 -10.96
CA ALA A 255 -7.88 0.63 -11.40
C ALA A 255 -6.79 1.61 -11.89
N THR A 256 -7.12 2.57 -12.74
CA THR A 256 -6.18 3.57 -13.25
C THR A 256 -5.60 4.42 -12.12
N PHE A 257 -6.42 4.83 -11.15
CA PHE A 257 -5.94 5.56 -9.98
C PHE A 257 -4.96 4.74 -9.15
N MET A 258 -5.28 3.45 -8.92
CA MET A 258 -4.42 2.53 -8.18
C MET A 258 -3.12 2.23 -8.92
N GLN A 259 -3.17 1.97 -10.23
CA GLN A 259 -2.01 1.81 -11.11
C GLN A 259 -1.09 3.03 -11.01
N SER A 260 -1.63 4.24 -11.17
CA SER A 260 -0.87 5.48 -11.10
C SER A 260 -0.16 5.63 -9.76
N THR A 261 -0.88 5.36 -8.66
CA THR A 261 -0.33 5.39 -7.31
C THR A 261 0.81 4.38 -7.13
N CYS A 262 0.62 3.12 -7.51
CA CYS A 262 1.66 2.09 -7.44
C CYS A 262 2.89 2.46 -8.28
N SER A 263 2.68 2.95 -9.51
CA SER A 263 3.77 3.35 -10.40
C SER A 263 4.57 4.53 -9.84
N ASN A 264 3.90 5.54 -9.28
CA ASN A 264 4.57 6.69 -8.67
C ASN A 264 5.39 6.28 -7.44
N ASN A 265 4.85 5.39 -6.60
CA ASN A 265 5.55 4.87 -5.43
C ASN A 265 6.77 4.02 -5.83
N PHE A 266 6.64 3.17 -6.84
CA PHE A 266 7.76 2.43 -7.41
C PHE A 266 8.86 3.38 -7.91
N ASN A 267 8.50 4.40 -8.69
CA ASN A 267 9.45 5.37 -9.22
C ASN A 267 10.21 6.08 -8.09
N HIS A 268 9.51 6.54 -7.04
CA HIS A 268 10.17 7.15 -5.89
C HIS A 268 11.15 6.18 -5.21
N MET A 269 10.75 4.93 -4.96
CA MET A 269 11.65 3.93 -4.37
C MET A 269 12.88 3.66 -5.25
N ALA A 270 12.69 3.50 -6.57
CA ALA A 270 13.77 3.24 -7.52
C ALA A 270 14.76 4.41 -7.61
N ILE A 271 14.26 5.64 -7.63
CA ILE A 271 15.08 6.86 -7.62
C ILE A 271 15.87 6.96 -6.30
N MET A 272 15.21 6.75 -5.16
CA MET A 272 15.87 6.83 -3.85
C MET A 272 17.00 5.81 -3.71
N GLU A 273 16.79 4.56 -4.12
CA GLU A 273 17.83 3.53 -4.08
C GLU A 273 18.98 3.87 -5.03
N SER A 274 18.69 4.44 -6.21
CA SER A 274 19.71 4.92 -7.14
C SER A 274 20.57 6.04 -6.54
N VAL A 275 19.96 6.95 -5.76
CA VAL A 275 20.68 7.98 -4.99
C VAL A 275 21.58 7.35 -3.92
N HIS A 276 21.08 6.38 -3.14
CA HIS A 276 21.89 5.70 -2.12
C HIS A 276 23.12 5.02 -2.69
N VAL A 277 22.96 4.44 -3.87
CA VAL A 277 24.03 3.77 -4.59
C VAL A 277 25.09 4.78 -5.02
N ARG A 278 24.66 5.89 -5.63
CA ARG A 278 25.56 6.97 -6.00
C ARG A 278 26.31 7.50 -4.78
N SER A 279 25.60 7.77 -3.69
CA SER A 279 26.20 8.23 -2.42
C SER A 279 27.22 7.26 -1.86
N ALA A 280 26.90 5.96 -1.84
CA ALA A 280 27.80 4.94 -1.31
C ALA A 280 29.09 4.79 -2.14
N LEU A 281 28.99 4.96 -3.46
CA LEU A 281 30.13 4.85 -4.37
C LEU A 281 31.01 6.10 -4.39
N GLN A 282 30.44 7.29 -4.19
CA GLN A 282 31.20 8.54 -4.17
C GLN A 282 32.09 8.70 -2.93
N VAL A 283 31.76 7.99 -1.83
CA VAL A 283 32.55 7.98 -0.60
C VAL A 283 33.63 6.88 -0.61
N ALA A 284 33.48 5.87 -1.49
CA ALA A 284 34.37 4.71 -1.60
C ALA A 284 35.64 5.02 -2.41
#